data_AF-A0A0C3CJ46-F1
#
_entry.id   AF-A0A0C3CJ46-F1
#
_cell.length_a   1.000
_cell.length_b   1.000
_cell.length_c   1.000
_cell.angle_alpha   90.00
_cell.angle_beta   90.00
_cell.angle_gamma   90.00
#
_symmetry.space_group_name_H-M   'P 1'
#
loop_
_entity.id
_entity.type
_entity.pdbx_description
1 polymer ?
#
loop_
_entity_poly.entity_id
_entity_poly.type
_entity_poly.pdbx_seq_one_letter_code
_entity_poly.pdbx_strand_id
1 'polypeptide(L)'
;LHLIDFGLAIYYCDPVSKLHRPLQEKQKMVGTMHYASSNLLQGISTYDLESLAYTFLWILWGKLPWDGLSNSTVKKLKATMTGSVLFGCLPSELAKFYDYVHGLEYDEDPDYD
;
A
#
# COMPACT_ATOMS: atom_id res chain seq x y z
N LEU A 1 -7.62 -19.19 3.80
CA LEU A 1 -7.85 -17.73 3.81
C LEU A 1 -8.81 -17.42 2.66
N HIS A 2 -9.81 -16.56 2.86
CA HIS A 2 -10.74 -16.16 1.79
C HIS A 2 -10.81 -14.63 1.75
N LEU A 3 -10.84 -14.06 0.54
CA LEU A 3 -11.10 -12.63 0.32
C LEU A 3 -12.58 -12.46 -0.07
N ILE A 4 -13.23 -11.47 0.52
CA ILE A 4 -14.63 -11.10 0.26
C ILE A 4 -14.73 -9.58 0.04
N ASP A 5 -15.89 -9.12 -0.42
CA ASP A 5 -16.18 -7.70 -0.70
C ASP A 5 -15.29 -7.07 -1.78
N PHE A 6 -15.65 -7.32 -3.04
CA PHE A 6 -15.00 -6.74 -4.22
C PHE A 6 -15.65 -5.43 -4.69
N GLY A 7 -16.43 -4.74 -3.82
CA GLY A 7 -17.19 -3.55 -4.20
C GLY A 7 -16.34 -2.35 -4.66
N LEU A 8 -15.05 -2.34 -4.30
CA LEU A 8 -14.07 -1.31 -4.70
C LEU A 8 -13.01 -1.83 -5.68
N ALA A 9 -13.13 -3.08 -6.14
CA ALA A 9 -12.16 -3.67 -7.04
C ALA A 9 -12.16 -2.91 -8.39
N ILE A 10 -10.97 -2.64 -8.91
CA ILE A 10 -10.75 -1.98 -10.19
C ILE A 10 -9.77 -2.78 -11.04
N TYR A 11 -9.98 -2.78 -12.35
CA TYR A 11 -9.00 -3.30 -13.29
C TYR A 11 -7.74 -2.43 -13.29
N TYR A 12 -6.60 -3.01 -12.90
CA TYR A 12 -5.29 -2.38 -13.00
C TYR A 12 -4.71 -2.44 -14.42
N CYS A 13 -5.07 -3.47 -15.20
CA CYS A 13 -4.71 -3.61 -16.61
C CYS A 13 -5.96 -3.85 -17.48
N ASP A 14 -5.86 -3.58 -18.77
CA ASP A 14 -6.88 -3.98 -19.73
C ASP A 14 -6.94 -5.52 -19.84
N PRO A 15 -8.13 -6.15 -19.74
CA PRO A 15 -8.22 -7.61 -19.66
C PRO A 15 -7.80 -8.33 -20.95
N VAL A 16 -7.84 -7.65 -22.10
CA VAL A 16 -7.56 -8.23 -23.43
C VAL A 16 -6.11 -7.97 -23.83
N SER A 17 -5.70 -6.71 -23.87
CA SER A 17 -4.36 -6.27 -24.29
C SER A 17 -3.30 -6.44 -23.20
N LYS A 18 -3.70 -6.69 -21.94
CA LYS A 18 -2.82 -6.77 -20.77
C LYS A 18 -2.01 -5.50 -20.51
N LEU A 19 -2.38 -4.39 -21.14
CA LEU A 19 -1.72 -3.11 -20.93
C LEU A 19 -2.11 -2.54 -19.57
N HIS A 20 -1.11 -2.11 -18.81
CA HIS A 20 -1.32 -1.43 -17.54
C HIS A 20 -2.13 -0.15 -17.75
N ARG A 21 -3.06 0.14 -16.84
CA ARG A 21 -3.84 1.38 -16.84
C ARG A 21 -2.85 2.55 -16.76
N PRO A 22 -3.00 3.62 -17.57
CA PRO A 22 -2.10 4.75 -17.50
C PRO A 22 -2.20 5.49 -16.16
N LEU A 23 -1.08 6.03 -15.69
CA LEU A 23 -0.99 6.87 -14.50
C LEU A 23 -1.95 8.06 -14.63
N GLN A 24 -2.83 8.21 -13.65
CA GLN A 24 -3.75 9.35 -13.56
C GLN A 24 -3.26 10.32 -12.49
N GLU A 25 -2.95 11.56 -12.87
CA GLU A 25 -2.46 12.60 -11.95
C GLU A 25 -3.42 12.95 -10.80
N LYS A 26 -4.71 12.61 -10.95
CA LYS A 26 -5.77 12.97 -9.99
C LYS A 26 -6.71 11.80 -9.71
N GLN A 27 -6.29 10.90 -8.83
CA GLN A 27 -7.21 9.96 -8.19
C GLN A 27 -7.61 10.45 -6.81
N LYS A 28 -8.91 10.35 -6.51
CA LYS A 28 -9.40 10.53 -5.14
C LYS A 28 -8.99 9.30 -4.35
N MET A 29 -8.58 9.52 -3.11
CA MET A 29 -8.37 8.44 -2.17
C MET A 29 -9.72 7.76 -1.89
N VAL A 30 -9.80 6.47 -2.16
CA VAL A 30 -10.99 5.62 -1.95
C VAL A 30 -10.60 4.50 -1.00
N GLY A 31 -11.49 4.14 -0.08
CA GLY A 31 -11.26 3.09 0.91
C GLY A 31 -10.93 3.62 2.31
N THR A 32 -10.52 2.71 3.19
CA THR A 32 -10.28 3.02 4.61
C THR A 32 -8.93 3.71 4.79
N MET A 33 -8.94 5.00 5.12
CA MET A 33 -7.76 5.85 5.34
C MET A 33 -6.63 5.19 6.16
N HIS A 34 -7.03 4.35 7.12
CA HIS A 34 -6.15 3.62 8.03
C HIS A 34 -5.18 2.71 7.27
N TYR A 35 -5.67 1.99 6.27
CA TYR A 35 -4.90 0.99 5.50
C TYR A 35 -4.54 1.47 4.10
N ALA A 36 -5.20 2.47 3.56
CA ALA A 36 -4.94 2.92 2.20
C ALA A 36 -3.52 3.48 2.02
N SER A 37 -2.87 3.10 0.92
CA SER A 37 -1.63 3.73 0.44
C SER A 37 -1.85 5.23 0.19
N SER A 38 -0.77 6.01 0.29
CA SER A 38 -0.78 7.48 0.10
C SER A 38 -0.12 7.94 -1.20
N ASN A 39 0.56 7.05 -1.93
CA ASN A 39 1.41 7.45 -3.04
C ASN A 39 0.76 7.16 -4.39
N LEU A 40 0.08 8.15 -4.96
CA LEU A 40 -0.59 8.02 -6.27
C LEU A 40 0.33 7.62 -7.45
N LEU A 41 1.65 7.65 -7.25
CA LEU A 41 2.66 7.31 -8.25
C LEU A 41 3.11 5.85 -8.20
N GLN A 42 2.73 5.07 -7.17
CA GLN A 42 3.20 3.70 -6.99
C GLN A 42 2.37 2.65 -7.74
N GLY A 43 1.16 2.96 -8.24
CA GLY A 43 0.36 1.99 -9.00
C GLY A 43 -0.67 1.24 -8.16
N ILE A 44 -1.63 0.58 -8.80
CA ILE A 44 -2.77 -0.03 -8.08
C ILE A 44 -2.33 -1.30 -7.35
N SER A 45 -1.50 -2.13 -7.99
CA SER A 45 -0.97 -3.38 -7.43
C SER A 45 -0.14 -3.15 -6.15
N THR A 46 0.66 -2.09 -6.15
CA THR A 46 1.48 -1.71 -4.99
C THR A 46 0.64 -1.14 -3.84
N TYR A 47 -0.49 -0.47 -4.12
CA TYR A 47 -1.41 -0.02 -3.06
C TYR A 47 -1.96 -1.18 -2.24
N ASP A 48 -2.30 -2.28 -2.90
CA ASP A 48 -2.84 -3.46 -2.23
C ASP A 48 -1.77 -4.10 -1.32
N LEU A 49 -0.53 -4.21 -1.81
CA LEU A 49 0.59 -4.75 -1.04
C LEU A 49 1.01 -3.83 0.13
N GLU A 50 0.99 -2.51 -0.07
CA GLU A 50 1.32 -1.56 1.00
C GLU A 50 0.22 -1.57 2.09
N SER A 51 -1.05 -1.64 1.67
CA SER A 51 -2.19 -1.81 2.58
C SER A 51 -2.10 -3.12 3.36
N LEU A 52 -1.58 -4.18 2.75
CA LEU A 52 -1.29 -5.44 3.42
C LEU A 52 -0.17 -5.30 4.45
N ALA A 53 0.91 -4.56 4.16
CA ALA A 53 1.97 -4.27 5.12
C ALA A 53 1.42 -3.54 6.35
N TYR A 54 0.58 -2.53 6.15
CA TYR A 54 -0.09 -1.84 7.25
C TYR A 54 -1.04 -2.75 8.03
N THR A 55 -1.72 -3.67 7.35
CA THR A 55 -2.54 -4.69 8.00
C THR A 55 -1.69 -5.60 8.90
N PHE A 56 -0.52 -6.05 8.45
CA PHE A 56 0.40 -6.83 9.28
C PHE A 56 0.89 -6.05 10.49
N LEU A 57 1.25 -4.77 10.31
CA LEU A 57 1.64 -3.92 11.43
C LEU A 57 0.52 -3.79 12.45
N TRP A 58 -0.72 -3.57 12.00
CA TRP A 58 -1.87 -3.47 12.89
C TRP A 58 -2.15 -4.77 13.63
N ILE A 59 -2.10 -5.93 12.96
CA ILE A 59 -2.31 -7.24 13.60
C ILE A 59 -1.25 -7.53 14.66
N LEU A 60 0.02 -7.22 14.40
CA LEU A 60 1.14 -7.55 15.27
C LEU A 60 1.37 -6.54 16.39
N TRP A 61 1.12 -5.26 16.12
CA TRP A 61 1.40 -4.17 17.06
C TRP A 61 0.13 -3.64 17.74
N GLY A 62 -1.03 -3.76 17.11
CA GLY A 62 -2.33 -3.30 17.62
C GLY A 62 -2.62 -1.81 17.40
N LYS A 63 -1.69 -1.04 16.80
CA LYS A 63 -1.87 0.36 16.42
C LYS A 63 -1.04 0.71 15.20
N LEU A 64 -1.46 1.74 14.47
CA LEU A 64 -0.66 2.33 13.40
C LEU A 64 -0.03 3.66 13.86
N PRO A 65 1.14 4.03 13.31
CA PRO A 65 1.81 5.29 13.69
C PRO A 65 0.98 6.55 13.40
N TRP A 66 -0.01 6.45 12.52
CA TRP A 66 -0.88 7.56 12.10
C TRP A 66 -2.24 7.61 12.80
N ASP A 67 -2.45 6.80 13.83
CA ASP A 67 -3.70 6.80 14.58
C ASP A 67 -3.95 8.16 15.24
N GLY A 68 -5.14 8.73 14.99
CA GLY A 68 -5.53 10.03 15.53
C GLY A 68 -4.88 11.24 14.86
N LEU A 69 -4.11 11.06 13.78
CA LEU A 69 -3.49 12.16 13.03
C LEU A 69 -4.38 12.69 11.90
N SER A 70 -4.15 13.94 11.50
CA SER A 70 -4.87 14.55 10.37
C SER A 70 -4.42 13.96 9.03
N ASN A 71 -5.32 13.92 8.04
CA ASN A 71 -5.04 13.35 6.71
C ASN A 71 -3.78 13.92 6.04
N SER A 72 -3.52 15.23 6.20
CA SER A 72 -2.32 15.88 5.66
C SER A 72 -1.04 15.38 6.33
N THR A 73 -1.10 15.04 7.61
CA THR A 73 0.02 14.47 8.37
C THR A 73 0.22 13.01 8.01
N VAL A 74 -0.85 12.23 7.91
CA VAL A 74 -0.80 10.82 7.49
C VAL A 74 -0.14 10.68 6.12
N LYS A 75 -0.56 11.50 5.16
CA LYS A 75 0.02 11.49 3.81
C LYS A 75 1.52 11.77 3.81
N LYS A 76 1.98 12.72 4.63
CA LYS A 76 3.41 13.04 4.77
C LYS A 76 4.17 11.89 5.40
N LEU A 77 3.65 11.32 6.48
CA LEU A 77 4.30 10.20 7.18
C LEU A 77 4.47 8.99 6.25
N LYS A 78 3.39 8.55 5.60
CA LYS A 78 3.42 7.41 4.68
C LYS A 78 4.38 7.62 3.49
N ALA A 79 4.60 8.86 3.05
CA ALA A 79 5.54 9.18 1.97
C ALA A 79 7.02 9.21 2.39
N THR A 80 7.32 9.23 3.69
CA THR A 80 8.70 9.40 4.19
C THR A 80 9.18 8.24 5.05
N MET A 81 8.30 7.31 5.41
CA MET A 81 8.63 6.25 6.36
C MET A 81 9.36 5.10 5.66
N THR A 82 10.30 4.49 6.36
CA THR A 82 11.00 3.29 5.92
C THR A 82 10.51 2.07 6.68
N GLY A 83 10.72 0.89 6.12
CA GLY A 83 10.41 -0.39 6.76
C GLY A 83 11.12 -0.54 8.10
N SER A 84 12.36 -0.06 8.21
CA SER A 84 13.10 -0.06 9.49
C SER A 84 12.42 0.75 10.59
N VAL A 85 11.73 1.85 10.23
CA VAL A 85 11.00 2.69 11.20
C VAL A 85 9.64 2.06 11.53
N LEU A 86 8.92 1.55 10.54
CA LEU A 86 7.60 0.93 10.71
C LEU A 86 7.64 -0.39 11.47
N PHE A 87 8.64 -1.23 11.18
CA PHE A 87 8.72 -2.62 11.65
C PHE A 87 9.94 -2.87 12.56
N GLY A 88 10.56 -1.83 13.12
CA GLY A 88 11.85 -1.95 13.83
C GLY A 88 11.87 -2.89 15.05
N CYS A 89 10.73 -3.22 15.66
CA CYS A 89 10.64 -4.23 16.74
C CYS A 89 9.90 -5.51 16.31
N LEU A 90 9.70 -5.70 15.01
CA LEU A 90 9.05 -6.85 14.39
C LEU A 90 10.07 -7.64 13.54
N PRO A 91 9.74 -8.84 13.05
CA PRO A 91 10.63 -9.60 12.17
C PRO A 91 11.14 -8.75 11.00
N SER A 92 12.44 -8.84 10.71
CA SER A 92 13.12 -8.01 9.71
C SER A 92 12.54 -8.19 8.29
N GLU A 93 11.90 -9.34 8.06
CA GLU A 93 11.22 -9.71 6.83
C GLU A 93 10.08 -8.74 6.51
N LEU A 94 9.38 -8.22 7.52
CA LEU A 94 8.30 -7.24 7.32
C LEU A 94 8.84 -5.87 6.90
N ALA A 95 9.98 -5.45 7.46
CA ALA A 95 10.66 -4.25 7.01
C ALA A 95 11.10 -4.38 5.55
N LYS A 96 11.72 -5.51 5.19
CA LYS A 96 12.14 -5.81 3.81
C LYS A 96 10.95 -5.85 2.85
N PHE A 97 9.84 -6.48 3.25
CA PHE A 97 8.60 -6.51 2.47
C PHE A 97 8.08 -5.10 2.22
N TYR A 98 8.02 -4.25 3.26
CA TYR A 98 7.56 -2.88 3.10
C TYR A 98 8.48 -2.07 2.18
N ASP A 99 9.80 -2.14 2.39
CA ASP A 99 10.77 -1.40 1.58
C ASP A 99 10.76 -1.86 0.11
N TYR A 100 10.57 -3.16 -0.13
CA TYR A 100 10.36 -3.71 -1.47
C TYR A 100 9.13 -3.10 -2.13
N VAL A 101 7.96 -3.21 -1.48
CA VAL A 101 6.69 -2.73 -2.03
C VAL A 101 6.70 -1.21 -2.24
N HIS A 102 7.30 -0.46 -1.32
CA HIS A 102 7.39 0.99 -1.40
C HIS A 102 8.36 1.46 -2.50
N GLY A 103 9.28 0.58 -2.94
CA GLY A 103 10.24 0.84 -4.00
C GLY A 103 9.76 0.49 -5.41
N LEU A 104 8.64 -0.22 -5.55
CA LEU A 104 8.11 -0.66 -6.85
C LEU A 104 7.73 0.54 -7.74
N GLU A 105 8.03 0.42 -9.03
CA GLU A 105 7.55 1.37 -10.04
C GLU A 105 6.05 1.17 -10.35
N TYR A 106 5.43 2.18 -10.97
CA TYR A 106 3.98 2.22 -11.21
C TYR A 106 3.43 1.03 -11.98
N ASP A 107 4.19 0.59 -12.98
CA ASP A 107 3.87 -0.50 -13.92
C ASP A 107 4.75 -1.74 -13.71
N GLU A 108 5.48 -1.80 -12.59
CA GLU A 108 6.27 -2.96 -12.20
C GLU A 108 5.36 -4.06 -11.65
N ASP A 109 5.55 -5.28 -12.17
CA ASP A 109 4.87 -6.46 -11.65
C ASP A 109 5.54 -6.92 -10.35
N PRO A 110 4.79 -7.03 -9.23
CA PRO A 110 5.37 -7.52 -7.99
C PRO A 110 5.80 -9.00 -8.10
N ASP A 111 6.92 -9.32 -7.47
CA ASP A 111 7.42 -10.67 -7.28
C ASP A 111 6.72 -11.30 -6.07
N TYR A 112 5.97 -12.37 -6.32
CA TYR A 112 5.11 -13.03 -5.33
C TYR A 112 5.71 -14.34 -4.79
N ASP A 113 6.82 -14.84 -5.36
CA ASP A 113 7.47 -16.10 -4.98
C ASP A 113 8.46 -15.92 -3.80
#